data_AF-A0AAJ2U671-F1
#
_entry.id   AF-A0AAJ2U671-F1
#
_cell.length_a   1.000
_cell.length_b   1.000
_cell.length_c   1.000
_cell.angle_alpha   90.00
_cell.angle_beta   90.00
_cell.angle_gamma   90.00
#
_symmetry.space_group_name_H-M   'P 1'
#
loop_
_entity.id
_entity.type
_entity.pdbx_description
1 polymer ?
#
loop_
_entity_poly.entity_id
_entity_poly.type
_entity_poly.pdbx_seq_one_letter_code
_entity_poly.pdbx_strand_id
1 'polypeptide(L)' 'TGLNLKKNPNLKVISVDPKVIKLGTKVYVQGYGYAVAGDTGGAMRGKKIDVFFPSKTKALQWGRKTVKVQILK' A
#
# COMPACT_ATOMS: atom_id res chain seq x y z
N THR A 1 -2.89 -14.55 -6.57
CA THR A 1 -1.74 -13.76 -7.06
C THR A 1 -1.36 -12.75 -6.01
N GLY A 2 -0.41 -13.10 -5.15
CA GLY A 2 0.21 -12.16 -4.20
C GLY A 2 1.69 -12.03 -4.57
N LEU A 3 2.25 -10.82 -4.47
CA LEU A 3 3.68 -10.62 -4.69
C LEU A 3 4.49 -11.48 -3.70
N ASN A 4 5.48 -12.21 -4.22
CA ASN A 4 6.33 -13.04 -3.36
C ASN A 4 7.36 -12.17 -2.63
N LEU A 5 7.02 -11.78 -1.40
CA LEU A 5 7.86 -10.94 -0.55
C LEU A 5 9.15 -11.64 -0.09
N LYS A 6 9.23 -12.98 -0.16
CA LYS A 6 10.47 -13.71 0.17
C LYS A 6 11.58 -13.43 -0.83
N LYS A 7 11.24 -13.14 -2.09
CA LYS A 7 12.24 -12.78 -3.12
C LYS A 7 12.69 -11.31 -3.01
N ASN A 8 11.91 -10.46 -2.36
CA ASN A 8 12.20 -9.03 -2.21
C ASN A 8 11.82 -8.56 -0.79
N PRO A 9 12.65 -8.84 0.22
CA PRO A 9 12.30 -8.59 1.62
C PRO A 9 12.11 -7.10 1.94
N ASN A 10 12.70 -6.21 1.14
CA ASN A 10 12.57 -4.76 1.31
C ASN A 10 11.35 -4.17 0.59
N LEU A 11 10.59 -4.99 -0.15
CA LEU A 11 9.45 -4.49 -0.91
C LEU A 11 8.27 -4.22 0.01
N LYS A 12 7.82 -2.96 0.04
CA LYS A 12 6.56 -2.60 0.69
C LYS A 12 5.40 -2.89 -0.24
N VAL A 13 4.38 -3.56 0.30
CA VAL A 13 3.11 -3.80 -0.40
C VAL A 13 2.01 -3.02 0.29
N ILE A 14 1.09 -2.47 -0.51
CA ILE A 14 -0.15 -1.86 -0.04
C ILE A 14 -1.36 -2.61 -0.60
N SER A 15 -2.45 -2.61 0.16
CA SER A 15 -3.74 -3.12 -0.28
C SER A 15 -4.57 -1.98 -0.88
N VAL A 16 -5.20 -2.21 -2.02
CA VAL A 16 -5.92 -1.17 -2.80
C VAL A 16 -7.23 -1.68 -3.38
N ASP A 17 -8.06 -0.78 -3.91
CA ASP A 17 -9.10 -1.12 -4.89
C ASP A 17 -8.48 -1.20 -6.31
N PRO A 18 -8.48 -2.39 -6.96
CA PRO A 18 -7.92 -2.57 -8.31
C PRO A 18 -8.56 -1.72 -9.40
N LYS A 19 -9.80 -1.26 -9.21
CA LYS A 19 -10.49 -0.38 -10.16
C LYS A 19 -9.92 1.05 -10.13
N VAL A 20 -9.28 1.43 -9.03
CA VAL A 20 -8.64 2.74 -8.84
C VAL A 20 -7.14 2.67 -9.08
N ILE A 21 -6.46 1.67 -8.50
CA ILE A 21 -5.02 1.42 -8.69
C ILE A 21 -4.84 -0.05 -9.07
N LYS A 22 -4.41 -0.31 -10.30
CA LYS A 22 -4.18 -1.69 -10.78
C LYS A 22 -3.12 -2.39 -9.93
N LEU A 23 -3.28 -3.69 -9.71
CA LEU A 23 -2.25 -4.50 -9.06
C LEU A 23 -0.96 -4.52 -9.89
N GLY A 24 0.18 -4.59 -9.21
CA GLY A 24 1.53 -4.45 -9.77
C GLY A 24 1.98 -2.99 -9.93
N THR A 25 1.10 -2.00 -9.77
CA THR A 25 1.45 -0.59 -9.90
C THR A 25 2.43 -0.17 -8.79
N LYS A 26 3.54 0.45 -9.18
CA LYS A 26 4.46 1.12 -8.25
C LYS A 26 3.88 2.48 -7.86
N VAL A 27 3.94 2.80 -6.57
CA VAL A 27 3.42 4.06 -6.03
C VAL A 27 4.37 4.68 -5.03
N TYR A 28 4.25 5.99 -4.85
CA TYR A 28 4.77 6.71 -3.70
C TYR A 28 3.61 7.21 -2.84
N VAL A 29 3.58 6.79 -1.58
CA VAL A 29 2.57 7.22 -0.60
C VAL A 29 3.21 8.27 0.31
N GLN A 30 2.70 9.50 0.26
CA GLN A 30 3.27 10.61 1.02
C GLN A 30 3.35 10.29 2.51
N GLY A 31 4.55 10.36 3.08
CA GLY A 31 4.84 10.06 4.49
C GLY A 31 5.06 8.57 4.81
N TYR A 32 4.77 7.65 3.89
CA TYR A 32 5.02 6.21 4.06
C TYR A 32 6.17 5.69 3.20
N GLY A 33 6.29 6.22 1.97
CA GLY A 33 7.37 5.93 1.03
C GLY A 33 6.91 5.12 -0.19
N TYR A 34 7.90 4.54 -0.88
CA TYR A 34 7.70 3.70 -2.07
C TYR A 34 7.05 2.36 -1.72
N ALA A 35 6.08 1.95 -2.54
CA ALA A 35 5.39 0.67 -2.38
C ALA A 35 4.85 0.13 -3.72
N VAL A 36 4.35 -1.10 -3.69
CA VAL A 36 3.64 -1.73 -4.81
C VAL A 36 2.21 -2.04 -4.39
N ALA A 37 1.24 -1.72 -5.25
CA ALA A 37 -0.12 -2.22 -5.12
C ALA A 37 -0.12 -3.73 -5.36
N GLY A 38 -0.06 -4.52 -4.30
CA GLY A 38 0.19 -5.96 -4.39
C GLY A 38 -0.87 -6.83 -3.74
N ASP A 39 -1.88 -6.20 -3.13
CA ASP A 39 -2.92 -6.89 -2.39
C ASP A 39 -4.29 -6.19 -2.51
N THR A 40 -5.35 -6.94 -2.20
CA THR A 40 -6.74 -6.47 -2.23
C THR A 40 -7.53 -7.13 -1.11
N GLY A 41 -8.71 -6.60 -0.80
CA GLY A 41 -9.66 -7.27 0.08
C GLY A 41 -11.08 -6.77 -0.18
N GLY A 42 -12.08 -7.53 0.27
CA GLY A 42 -13.49 -7.19 0.02
C GLY A 42 -13.92 -5.79 0.51
N ALA A 43 -13.18 -5.25 1.49
CA ALA A 43 -13.40 -3.93 2.09
C ALA A 43 -12.56 -2.79 1.46
N MET A 44 -11.71 -3.07 0.46
CA MET A 44 -10.93 -2.06 -0.27
C MET A 44 -11.73 -1.57 -1.48
N ARG A 45 -12.50 -0.50 -1.27
CA ARG A 45 -13.35 0.12 -2.30
C ARG A 45 -13.06 1.61 -2.40
N GLY A 46 -12.98 2.12 -3.63
CA GLY A 46 -12.72 3.52 -3.93
C GLY A 46 -11.28 3.94 -3.61
N LYS A 47 -11.09 5.22 -3.26
CA LYS A 47 -9.77 5.81 -2.96
C LYS A 47 -9.28 5.48 -1.55
N LYS A 48 -9.24 4.20 -1.21
CA LYS A 48 -8.76 3.67 0.08
C LYS A 48 -7.51 2.82 -0.16
N ILE A 49 -6.51 3.01 0.70
CA ILE A 49 -5.32 2.17 0.75
C ILE A 49 -5.12 1.68 2.18
N ASP A 50 -4.44 0.54 2.33
CA ASP A 50 -3.92 0.08 3.61
C ASP A 50 -2.40 -0.10 3.53
N VAL A 51 -1.69 0.30 4.59
CA VAL A 51 -0.22 0.32 4.65
C VAL A 51 0.26 -0.48 5.84
N PHE A 52 1.28 -1.31 5.64
CA PHE A 52 1.83 -2.15 6.69
C PHE A 52 2.97 -1.45 7.46
N PHE A 53 2.90 -1.50 8.78
CA PHE A 53 4.01 -1.13 9.66
C PHE A 53 4.38 -2.31 10.55
N PRO A 54 5.68 -2.67 10.68
CA PRO A 54 6.11 -3.75 11.57
C PRO A 54 5.87 -3.47 13.07
N SER A 55 5.75 -2.20 13.46
CA SER A 55 5.58 -1.79 14.85
C SER A 55 4.18 -1.23 15.08
N LYS A 56 3.49 -1.74 16.11
CA LYS A 56 2.20 -1.24 16.56
C LYS A 56 2.24 0.26 16.89
N THR A 57 3.29 0.71 17.58
CA THR A 57 3.46 2.14 17.93
C THR A 57 3.54 3.00 16.67
N LYS A 58 4.30 2.58 15.64
CA LYS A 58 4.37 3.30 14.37
C LYS A 58 3.03 3.31 13.63
N ALA A 59 2.29 2.20 13.65
CA ALA A 59 0.96 2.14 13.05
C ALA A 59 -0.02 3.10 13.74
N LEU A 60 0.02 3.19 15.08
CA LEU A 60 -0.78 4.12 15.86
C LEU A 60 -0.41 5.59 15.58
N GLN A 61 0.88 5.90 15.52
CA GLN A 61 1.38 7.24 15.15
C GLN A 61 1.00 7.63 13.72
N TRP A 62 0.97 6.66 12.80
CA TRP A 62 0.53 6.89 11.43
C TRP A 62 -0.94 7.31 11.39
N GLY A 63 -1.81 6.56 12.07
CA GLY A 63 -3.24 6.83 12.18
C GLY A 63 -4.01 6.74 10.85
N ARG A 64 -5.33 6.95 10.91
CA ARG A 64 -6.17 7.07 9.72
C ARG A 64 -6.14 8.51 9.22
N LYS A 65 -5.72 8.70 7.98
CA LYS A 65 -5.62 10.03 7.36
C LYS A 65 -5.71 9.95 5.83
N THR A 66 -6.09 11.07 5.23
CA THR A 66 -6.02 11.25 3.78
C THR A 66 -4.59 11.65 3.41
N VAL A 67 -4.01 10.94 2.44
CA VAL A 67 -2.66 11.21 1.93
C VAL A 67 -2.67 11.27 0.42
N LYS A 68 -1.67 11.97 -0.14
CA LYS A 68 -1.43 11.94 -1.59
C LYS A 68 -0.70 10.66 -1.96
N VAL A 69 -1.22 9.98 -2.99
CA VAL A 69 -0.58 8.82 -3.61
C VAL A 69 -0.22 9.19 -5.04
N GLN A 70 1.03 8.98 -5.40
CA GLN A 70 1.53 9.17 -6.76
C GLN A 70 1.76 7.81 -7.41
N ILE A 71 1.22 7.63 -8.61
CA ILE A 71 1.51 6.46 -9.45
C ILE A 71 2.84 6.71 -10.14
N LEU A 72 3.75 5.76 -10.02
CA LEU A 72 5.08 5.81 -10.61
C LEU A 72 5.06 5.01 -11.93
N LYS A 73 5.66 5.58 -12.97
CA LYS A 73 5.85 4.93 -14.27
C LYS A 73 7.10 4.06 -14.25
#